data_AF-A0A7C1H0L3-F1
#
_entry.id   AF-A0A7C1H0L3-F1
#
_cell.length_a   1.000
_cell.length_b   1.000
_cell.length_c   1.000
_cell.angle_alpha   90.00
_cell.angle_beta   90.00
_cell.angle_gamma   90.00
#
_symmetry.space_group_name_H-M   'P 1'
#
loop_
_entity.id
_entity.type
_entity.pdbx_description
1 polymer ?
#
loop_
_entity_poly.entity_id
_entity_poly.type
_entity_poly.pdbx_seq_one_letter_code
_entity_poly.pdbx_strand_id
1 'polypeptide(L)'
;MRFSTLIMAALVVSISSFAFAELQNVEVGGNIRIRGNWYDFDRASDTSFIEQRTRLSVKADFTQDVSAFIELDYYNFWGEDFRSLYLTGADFRGSGGNDVDLYQGYIEAKDMWG
;
A
#
# COMPACT_ATOMS: atom_id res chain seq x y z
N MET A 1 33.90 19.55 -28.52
CA MET A 1 33.05 18.35 -28.58
C MET A 1 32.98 17.88 -30.02
N ARG A 2 33.00 16.56 -30.29
CA ARG A 2 32.86 16.07 -31.67
C ARG A 2 31.43 16.29 -32.14
N PHE A 3 31.23 16.59 -33.42
CA PHE A 3 29.90 16.83 -34.01
C PHE A 3 28.94 15.67 -33.76
N SER A 4 29.45 14.43 -33.78
CA SER A 4 28.71 13.22 -33.42
C SER A 4 28.19 13.20 -31.98
N THR A 5 28.91 13.79 -31.03
CA THR A 5 28.51 13.89 -29.63
C THR A 5 27.33 14.86 -29.46
N LEU A 6 27.29 15.94 -30.25
CA LEU A 6 26.18 16.89 -30.24
C LEU A 6 24.90 16.27 -30.83
N ILE A 7 25.02 15.47 -31.88
CA ILE A 7 23.89 14.74 -32.49
C ILE A 7 23.32 13.72 -31.49
N MET A 8 24.17 12.93 -30.83
CA MET A 8 23.73 11.96 -29.82
C MET A 8 23.01 12.65 -28.65
N ALA A 9 23.54 13.76 -28.15
CA ALA A 9 22.90 14.52 -27.08
C ALA A 9 21.53 15.08 -27.51
N ALA A 10 21.43 15.63 -28.73
CA ALA A 10 20.16 16.13 -29.28
C ALA A 10 19.12 15.02 -29.45
N LEU A 11 19.53 13.83 -29.91
CA LEU A 11 18.66 12.66 -30.04
C LEU A 11 18.11 12.21 -28.68
N VAL A 12 18.97 12.09 -27.66
CA VAL A 12 18.55 11.73 -26.30
C VAL A 12 17.54 12.74 -25.76
N VAL A 13 17.80 14.05 -25.89
CA VAL A 13 16.87 15.10 -25.45
C VAL A 13 15.53 15.01 -26.18
N SER A 14 15.55 14.79 -27.50
CA SER A 14 14.33 14.68 -28.31
C SER A 14 13.46 13.48 -27.92
N ILE A 15 14.08 12.35 -27.56
CA ILE A 15 13.37 11.14 -27.13
C ILE A 15 12.80 11.31 -25.71
N SER A 16 13.52 11.98 -24.81
CA SER A 16 13.02 12.28 -23.45
C SER A 16 11.88 13.29 -23.40
N SER A 17 11.58 14.00 -24.50
CA SER A 17 10.56 15.06 -24.52
C SER A 17 9.12 14.53 -24.54
N PHE A 18 8.91 13.23 -24.76
CA PHE A 18 7.58 12.62 -24.93
C PHE A 18 7.06 11.85 -23.70
N ALA A 19 7.82 11.83 -22.59
CA ALA A 19 7.50 11.04 -21.41
C ALA A 19 6.90 11.90 -20.27
N PHE A 20 5.87 12.68 -20.58
CA PHE A 20 5.11 13.44 -19.58
C PHE A 20 3.70 12.86 -19.46
N ALA A 21 3.53 11.91 -18.54
CA ALA A 21 2.21 11.45 -18.13
C ALA A 21 1.64 12.47 -17.11
N GLU A 22 0.63 13.22 -17.49
CA GLU A 22 -0.03 14.23 -16.65
C GLU A 22 -1.09 13.57 -15.77
N LEU A 23 -1.14 13.95 -14.49
CA LEU A 23 -2.13 13.41 -13.55
C LEU A 23 -3.55 13.83 -13.96
N GLN A 24 -4.43 12.85 -14.16
CA GLN A 24 -5.83 13.08 -14.56
C GLN A 24 -6.79 12.95 -13.37
N ASN A 25 -6.58 11.96 -12.51
CA ASN A 25 -7.46 11.67 -11.39
C ASN A 25 -6.71 11.02 -10.22
N VAL A 26 -7.22 11.22 -9.01
CA VAL A 26 -6.78 10.51 -7.81
C VAL A 26 -8.00 9.95 -7.09
N GLU A 27 -7.98 8.65 -6.84
CA GLU A 27 -9.00 7.95 -6.06
C GLU A 27 -8.38 7.45 -4.75
N VAL A 28 -9.06 7.72 -3.64
CA VAL A 28 -8.73 7.14 -2.34
C VAL A 28 -9.80 6.13 -1.99
N GLY A 29 -9.38 4.91 -1.69
CA GLY A 29 -10.26 3.78 -1.41
C GLY A 29 -9.70 2.92 -0.29
N GLY A 30 -10.29 1.75 -0.08
CA GLY A 30 -9.83 0.80 0.92
C GLY A 30 -10.94 -0.08 1.45
N ASN A 31 -10.63 -0.88 2.48
CA ASN A 31 -11.60 -1.72 3.14
C ASN A 31 -11.29 -1.87 4.62
N ILE A 32 -12.34 -1.97 5.43
CA ILE A 32 -12.25 -2.47 6.80
C ILE A 32 -12.96 -3.82 6.83
N ARG A 33 -12.27 -4.83 7.36
CA ARG A 33 -12.83 -6.16 7.60
C ARG A 33 -12.69 -6.49 9.07
N ILE A 34 -13.77 -6.93 9.69
CA ILE A 34 -13.79 -7.47 11.05
C ILE A 34 -14.24 -8.92 10.96
N ARG A 35 -13.54 -9.83 11.63
CA ARG A 35 -13.86 -11.26 11.63
C ARG A 35 -13.69 -11.86 13.02
N GLY A 36 -14.70 -12.60 13.47
CA GLY A 36 -14.56 -13.52 14.59
C GLY A 36 -13.95 -14.83 14.09
N ASN A 37 -12.88 -15.28 14.74
CA ASN A 37 -12.23 -16.54 14.44
C ASN A 37 -12.42 -17.50 15.63
N TRP A 38 -12.69 -18.76 15.32
CA TRP A 38 -12.74 -19.85 16.30
C TRP A 38 -12.03 -21.07 15.69
N TYR A 39 -11.04 -21.57 16.40
CA TYR A 39 -10.23 -22.72 16.03
C TYR A 39 -10.30 -23.77 17.13
N ASP A 40 -10.74 -24.96 16.76
CA ASP A 40 -10.79 -26.16 17.58
C ASP A 40 -9.65 -27.07 17.16
N PHE A 41 -8.76 -27.40 18.09
CA PHE A 41 -7.54 -28.14 17.80
C PHE A 41 -7.51 -29.48 18.53
N ASP A 42 -7.35 -30.58 17.78
CA ASP A 42 -7.32 -31.95 18.34
C ASP A 42 -6.26 -32.19 19.43
N ARG A 43 -5.16 -31.42 19.42
CA ARG A 43 -3.98 -31.62 20.30
C ARG A 43 -3.43 -30.32 20.92
N ALA A 44 -4.13 -29.20 20.74
CA ALA A 44 -3.73 -27.91 21.30
C ALA A 44 -4.94 -27.24 21.96
N SER A 45 -4.73 -26.15 22.70
CA SER A 45 -5.84 -25.40 23.26
C SER A 45 -6.61 -24.68 22.16
N ASP A 46 -7.93 -24.76 22.23
CA ASP A 46 -8.84 -23.99 21.39
C ASP A 46 -8.51 -22.51 21.47
N THR A 47 -8.71 -21.80 20.36
CA THR A 47 -8.39 -20.39 20.25
C THR A 47 -9.53 -19.64 19.60
N SER A 48 -9.93 -18.55 20.23
CA SER A 48 -10.94 -17.63 19.69
C SER A 48 -10.49 -16.19 19.84
N PHE A 49 -10.62 -15.40 18.79
CA PHE A 49 -10.28 -13.98 18.80
C PHE A 49 -11.05 -13.22 17.71
N ILE A 50 -11.19 -11.92 17.89
CA ILE A 50 -11.69 -11.01 16.86
C ILE A 50 -10.49 -10.33 16.22
N GLU A 51 -10.39 -10.42 14.90
CA GLU A 51 -9.40 -9.67 14.12
C GLU A 51 -10.04 -8.51 13.38
N GLN A 52 -9.23 -7.50 13.09
CA GLN A 52 -9.54 -6.45 12.13
C GLN A 52 -8.39 -6.28 11.15
N ARG A 53 -8.78 -6.10 9.89
CA ARG A 53 -7.88 -5.69 8.81
C ARG A 53 -8.36 -4.39 8.19
N THR A 54 -7.52 -3.38 8.20
CA THR A 54 -7.77 -2.07 7.58
C THR A 54 -6.83 -1.90 6.42
N ARG A 55 -7.37 -1.67 5.22
CA ARG A 55 -6.59 -1.30 4.04
C ARG A 55 -6.99 0.10 3.58
N LEU A 56 -5.99 0.87 3.18
CA LEU A 56 -6.15 2.18 2.59
C LEU A 56 -5.36 2.23 1.29
N SER A 57 -6.02 2.52 0.19
CA SER A 57 -5.43 2.58 -1.13
C SER A 57 -5.50 3.96 -1.74
N VAL A 58 -4.48 4.32 -2.50
CA VAL A 58 -4.48 5.48 -3.38
C VAL A 58 -4.19 4.99 -4.79
N LYS A 59 -5.06 5.36 -5.73
CA LYS A 59 -4.86 5.18 -7.15
C LYS A 59 -4.73 6.53 -7.83
N ALA A 60 -3.73 6.68 -8.69
CA ALA A 60 -3.53 7.84 -9.53
C ALA A 60 -3.56 7.40 -11.00
N ASP A 61 -4.43 8.01 -11.79
CA ASP A 61 -4.51 7.81 -13.23
C ASP A 61 -3.85 8.99 -13.94
N PHE A 62 -2.98 8.71 -14.91
CA PHE A 62 -2.25 9.70 -15.69
C PHE A 62 -2.63 9.60 -17.17
N THR A 63 -2.26 10.60 -17.98
CA THR A 63 -2.33 10.50 -19.44
C THR A 63 -1.46 9.35 -19.96
N GLN A 64 -1.65 8.99 -21.23
CA GLN A 64 -0.89 7.92 -21.90
C GLN A 64 -1.13 6.53 -21.29
N ASP A 65 -2.33 6.27 -20.76
CA ASP A 65 -2.73 4.96 -20.23
C ASP A 65 -1.79 4.40 -19.14
N VAL A 66 -1.23 5.32 -18.34
CA VAL A 66 -0.41 5.00 -17.16
C VAL A 66 -1.24 5.20 -15.90
N SER A 67 -1.20 4.24 -14.98
CA SER A 67 -1.75 4.37 -13.64
C SER A 67 -0.75 3.91 -12.58
N ALA A 68 -0.81 4.52 -11.40
CA ALA A 68 -0.06 4.11 -10.23
C ALA A 68 -1.02 3.75 -9.10
N PHE A 69 -0.69 2.70 -8.35
CA PHE A 69 -1.47 2.23 -7.23
C PHE A 69 -0.58 1.94 -6.05
N ILE A 70 -1.02 2.30 -4.86
CA ILE A 70 -0.41 1.92 -3.59
C ILE A 70 -1.50 1.59 -2.58
N GLU A 71 -1.34 0.52 -1.82
CA GLU A 71 -2.24 0.13 -0.74
C GLU A 71 -1.45 -0.23 0.51
N LEU A 72 -1.79 0.45 1.60
CA LEU A 72 -1.29 0.17 2.93
C LEU A 72 -2.27 -0.73 3.66
N ASP A 73 -1.77 -1.59 4.52
CA ASP A 73 -2.55 -2.57 5.28
C ASP A 73 -2.13 -2.58 6.74
N TYR A 74 -3.12 -2.80 7.59
CA TYR A 74 -2.96 -2.97 9.00
C TYR A 74 -3.80 -4.15 9.46
N TYR A 75 -3.18 -5.12 10.13
CA TYR A 75 -3.87 -6.30 10.65
C TYR A 75 -3.56 -6.48 12.13
N ASN A 76 -4.59 -6.57 12.97
CA ASN A 76 -4.40 -6.95 14.36
C ASN A 76 -5.63 -7.61 14.99
N PHE A 77 -5.44 -8.20 16.17
CA PHE A 77 -6.49 -8.68 17.05
C PHE A 77 -7.02 -7.54 17.93
N TRP A 78 -8.33 -7.53 18.17
CA TRP A 78 -8.96 -6.55 19.03
C TRP A 78 -8.47 -6.69 20.48
N GLY A 79 -8.07 -5.57 21.08
CA GLY A 79 -7.61 -5.52 22.48
C GLY A 79 -6.12 -5.78 22.69
N GLU A 80 -5.35 -6.09 21.65
CA GLU A 80 -3.91 -6.35 21.76
C GLU A 80 -3.04 -5.08 21.62
N ASP A 81 -3.50 -4.08 20.86
CA ASP A 81 -2.77 -2.84 20.56
C ASP A 81 -2.72 -1.82 21.68
N PHE A 82 -3.90 -1.39 22.13
CA PHE A 82 -4.06 -0.39 23.16
C PHE A 82 -4.51 -1.07 24.45
N ARG A 83 -3.55 -1.34 25.33
CA ARG A 83 -3.81 -1.92 26.64
C ARG A 83 -3.78 -0.81 27.68
N SER A 84 -4.94 -0.21 27.93
CA SER A 84 -5.14 0.66 29.09
C SER A 84 -5.51 -0.18 30.30
N LEU A 85 -4.76 -0.04 31.39
CA LEU A 85 -5.13 -0.59 32.69
C LEU A 85 -6.24 0.31 33.27
N TYR A 86 -7.49 0.01 32.94
CA TYR A 86 -8.67 0.83 33.32
C TYR A 86 -8.83 1.09 34.83
N LEU A 87 -8.19 0.28 35.67
CA LEU A 87 -8.19 0.46 37.13
C LEU A 87 -7.26 1.59 37.59
N THR A 88 -6.15 1.82 36.89
CA THR A 88 -5.13 2.83 37.26
C THR A 88 -4.94 3.93 36.22
N GLY A 89 -5.53 3.78 35.03
CA GLY A 89 -5.32 4.66 33.88
C GLY A 89 -3.92 4.55 33.28
N ALA A 90 -3.17 3.49 33.61
CA ALA A 90 -1.84 3.29 33.04
C ALA A 90 -1.95 2.74 31.61
N ASP A 91 -1.45 3.49 30.64
CA ASP A 91 -1.39 3.08 29.24
C ASP A 91 -0.02 2.46 28.95
N PHE A 92 -0.01 1.19 28.55
CA PHE A 92 1.21 0.48 28.17
C PHE A 92 1.35 0.42 26.65
N ARG A 93 2.59 0.45 26.14
CA ARG A 93 2.84 0.14 24.72
C ARG A 93 2.39 -1.30 24.45
N GLY A 94 1.59 -1.50 23.41
CA GLY A 94 1.25 -2.83 22.90
C GLY A 94 2.51 -3.66 22.66
N SER A 95 2.47 -4.93 23.02
CA SER A 95 3.57 -5.87 22.82
C SER A 95 3.33 -6.64 21.52
N GLY A 96 3.83 -6.15 20.39
CA GLY A 96 3.65 -6.81 19.08
C GLY A 96 4.04 -5.95 17.88
N GLY A 97 4.11 -6.58 16.69
CA GLY A 97 4.33 -5.95 15.39
C GLY A 97 3.08 -5.19 14.92
N ASN A 98 2.82 -4.07 15.58
CA ASN A 98 1.68 -3.20 15.35
C ASN A 98 2.05 -2.14 14.32
N ASP A 99 2.37 -2.61 13.11
CA ASP A 99 2.93 -1.78 12.05
C ASP A 99 1.94 -1.63 10.89
N VAL A 100 1.92 -0.45 10.28
CA VAL A 100 1.25 -0.24 9.00
C VAL A 100 2.23 -0.64 7.90
N ASP A 101 1.85 -1.64 7.13
CA ASP A 101 2.69 -2.22 6.10
C ASP A 101 2.22 -1.82 4.69
N LEU A 102 3.16 -1.81 3.73
CA LEU A 102 2.82 -1.73 2.31
C LEU A 102 2.31 -3.10 1.85
N TYR A 103 1.04 -3.19 1.48
CA TYR A 103 0.43 -4.44 1.03
C TYR A 103 0.70 -4.70 -0.45
N GLN A 104 0.53 -3.68 -1.29
CA GLN A 104 0.85 -3.74 -2.70
C GLN A 104 1.13 -2.34 -3.24
N GLY A 105 1.98 -2.27 -4.25
CA GLY A 105 2.21 -1.05 -5.01
C GLY A 105 2.70 -1.40 -6.39
N TYR A 106 2.17 -0.74 -7.41
CA TYR A 106 2.55 -0.98 -8.78
C TYR A 106 2.29 0.24 -9.66
N ILE A 107 2.96 0.26 -10.81
CA ILE A 107 2.66 1.15 -11.93
C ILE A 107 2.23 0.26 -13.08
N GLU A 108 1.08 0.56 -13.66
CA GLU A 108 0.53 -0.11 -14.83
C GLU A 108 0.61 0.85 -16.01
N ALA A 109 1.24 0.44 -17.11
CA ALA A 109 1.29 1.19 -18.37
C ALA A 109 0.73 0.30 -19.48
N LYS A 110 -0.36 0.74 -20.12
CA LYS A 110 -1.05 0.00 -21.19
C LYS A 110 -0.72 0.59 -22.55
N ASP A 111 -0.89 -0.20 -23.61
CA ASP A 111 -0.84 0.27 -25.00
C ASP A 111 0.46 1.02 -25.41
N MET A 112 1.56 0.72 -24.72
CA MET A 112 2.86 1.39 -24.93
C MET A 112 3.50 1.11 -26.30
N TRP A 113 3.08 0.05 -27.00
CA TRP A 113 3.75 -0.43 -28.22
C TRP A 113 2.84 -0.75 -29.41
N GLY A 114 1.53 -0.49 -29.32
CA GLY A 114 0.56 -0.81 -30.37
C GLY A 114 0.22 -2.28 -30.49
#